data_AF-A0A940TEZ8-F1
#
_entry.id   AF-A0A940TEZ8-F1
#
_cell.length_a   1.000
_cell.length_b   1.000
_cell.length_c   1.000
_cell.angle_alpha   90.00
_cell.angle_beta   90.00
_cell.angle_gamma   90.00
#
_symmetry.space_group_name_H-M   'P 1'
#
loop_
_entity.id
_entity.type
_entity.pdbx_description
1 polymer ?
#
loop_
_entity_poly.entity_id
_entity_poly.type
_entity_poly.pdbx_seq_one_letter_code
_entity_poly.pdbx_strand_id
1 'polypeptide(L)'
;MVHQYKLNGYNIVLDSCSGSVHSVDEVAYDMIELFPDHSEEEIIAMMMAKYGHRDDVDENELHLCYEDIQALKDMGKLWSEDTFEELAGTFKERSGNVIKALCLHVAH
;
A
#
# COMPACT_ATOMS: atom_id res chain seq x y z
N MET A 1 7.87 1.40 -2.35
CA MET A 1 7.41 0.12 -2.96
C MET A 1 6.37 -0.51 -2.04
N VAL A 2 5.15 -0.74 -2.52
CA VAL A 2 4.04 -1.28 -1.72
C VAL A 2 3.83 -2.77 -2.02
N HIS A 3 3.74 -3.59 -0.98
CA HIS A 3 3.38 -5.00 -1.05
C HIS A 3 2.07 -5.26 -0.32
N GLN A 4 1.24 -6.11 -0.91
CA GLN A 4 -0.07 -6.46 -0.37
C GLN A 4 -0.15 -7.96 -0.09
N TYR A 5 -0.61 -8.34 1.10
CA TYR A 5 -0.74 -9.74 1.52
C TYR A 5 -2.07 -9.97 2.25
N LYS A 6 -2.67 -11.14 2.04
CA LYS A 6 -3.80 -11.62 2.84
C LYS A 6 -3.30 -12.74 3.74
N LEU A 7 -3.34 -12.55 5.06
CA LEU A 7 -2.84 -13.51 6.04
C LEU A 7 -3.76 -13.59 7.25
N ASN A 8 -4.19 -14.80 7.62
CA ASN A 8 -5.06 -15.06 8.77
C ASN A 8 -6.34 -14.20 8.83
N GLY A 9 -6.90 -13.85 7.66
CA GLY A 9 -8.10 -13.01 7.55
C GLY A 9 -7.83 -11.50 7.61
N TYR A 10 -6.56 -11.09 7.69
CA TYR A 10 -6.15 -9.68 7.61
C TYR A 10 -5.69 -9.31 6.21
N ASN A 11 -6.09 -8.13 5.77
CA ASN A 11 -5.59 -7.48 4.56
C ASN A 11 -4.46 -6.54 4.97
N ILE A 12 -3.23 -6.90 4.64
CA ILE A 12 -2.01 -6.20 5.10
C ILE A 12 -1.36 -5.50 3.92
N VAL A 13 -1.11 -4.20 4.06
CA VAL A 13 -0.40 -3.35 3.11
C VAL A 13 0.91 -2.89 3.76
N LEU A 14 2.04 -3.24 3.14
CA LEU A 14 3.38 -2.90 3.59
C LEU A 14 4.03 -1.93 2.60
N ASP A 15 4.42 -0.75 3.06
CA ASP A 15 5.30 0.12 2.31
C ASP A 15 6.74 -0.06 2.79
N SER A 16 7.55 -0.78 2.00
CA SER A 16 8.93 -1.14 2.34
C SER A 16 9.86 0.06 2.49
N CYS A 17 9.58 1.16 1.80
CA CYS A 17 10.45 2.34 1.78
C CYS A 17 10.26 3.18 3.05
N SER A 18 9.05 3.27 3.59
CA SER A 18 8.76 3.95 4.86
C SER A 18 8.80 3.03 6.08
N GLY A 19 8.74 1.70 5.86
CA GLY A 19 8.56 0.71 6.93
C GLY A 19 7.13 0.71 7.51
N SER A 20 6.16 1.33 6.84
CA SER A 20 4.78 1.40 7.31
C SER A 20 4.04 0.09 7.04
N VAL A 21 3.29 -0.39 8.03
CA VAL A 21 2.43 -1.57 7.94
C VAL A 21 1.00 -1.13 8.26
N HIS A 22 0.08 -1.38 7.35
CA HIS A 22 -1.34 -1.05 7.51
C HIS A 22 -2.16 -2.35 7.46
N SER A 23 -3.01 -2.56 8.45
CA SER A 23 -4.08 -3.56 8.39
C SER A 23 -5.35 -2.84 8.00
N VAL A 24 -5.89 -3.16 6.84
CA VAL A 24 -7.01 -2.44 6.23
C VAL A 24 -8.22 -3.36 6.07
N ASP A 25 -9.39 -2.80 5.84
CA ASP A 25 -10.55 -3.59 5.40
C ASP A 25 -10.39 -4.04 3.94
N GLU A 26 -11.37 -4.78 3.42
CA GLU A 26 -11.32 -5.32 2.07
C GLU A 26 -11.47 -4.26 0.98
N VAL A 27 -12.27 -3.22 1.23
CA VAL A 27 -12.55 -2.17 0.24
C VAL A 27 -11.31 -1.30 0.06
N ALA A 28 -10.72 -0.84 1.17
CA ALA A 28 -9.48 -0.08 1.17
C ALA A 28 -8.31 -0.86 0.56
N TYR A 29 -8.22 -2.17 0.82
CA TYR A 29 -7.19 -3.02 0.22
C TYR A 29 -7.26 -3.00 -1.32
N ASP A 30 -8.45 -3.21 -1.88
CA ASP A 30 -8.65 -3.23 -3.31
C ASP A 30 -8.48 -1.83 -3.93
N MET A 31 -8.90 -0.78 -3.23
CA MET A 31 -8.66 0.60 -3.66
C MET A 31 -7.16 0.91 -3.73
N ILE A 32 -6.37 0.48 -2.74
CA ILE A 32 -4.90 0.63 -2.74
C ILE A 32 -4.27 -0.12 -3.91
N GLU A 33 -4.80 -1.28 -4.30
CA GLU A 33 -4.32 -2.02 -5.47
C GLU A 33 -4.51 -1.23 -6.77
N LEU A 34 -5.64 -0.54 -6.92
CA LEU A 34 -6.00 0.18 -8.15
C LEU A 34 -5.43 1.60 -8.23
N PHE A 35 -5.13 2.20 -7.07
CA PHE A 35 -4.69 3.58 -6.90
C PHE A 35 -3.56 4.04 -7.85
N PRO A 36 -2.53 3.23 -8.17
CA PRO A 36 -1.45 3.69 -9.05
C PRO A 36 -1.83 3.82 -10.52
N ASP A 37 -2.83 3.06 -10.97
CA ASP A 37 -3.09 2.82 -12.40
C ASP A 37 -4.44 3.40 -12.89
N HIS A 38 -5.29 3.89 -11.99
CA HIS A 38 -6.66 4.33 -12.29
C HIS A 38 -6.95 5.70 -11.69
N SER A 39 -7.92 6.42 -12.27
CA SER A 39 -8.43 7.67 -11.68
C SER A 39 -9.33 7.41 -10.47
N GLU A 40 -9.55 8.45 -9.64
CA GLU A 40 -10.47 8.40 -8.51
C GLU A 40 -11.86 7.90 -8.94
N GLU A 41 -12.42 8.46 -10.02
CA GLU A 41 -13.75 8.12 -10.51
C GLU A 41 -13.82 6.68 -11.02
N GLU A 42 -12.76 6.18 -11.67
CA GLU A 42 -12.68 4.80 -12.13
C GLU A 42 -12.63 3.83 -10.95
N ILE A 43 -11.84 4.15 -9.92
CA ILE A 43 -11.73 3.35 -8.68
C ILE A 43 -13.08 3.28 -7.99
N ILE A 44 -13.74 4.42 -7.80
CA ILE A 44 -15.05 4.48 -7.14
C ILE A 44 -16.09 3.70 -7.93
N ALA A 45 -16.13 3.84 -9.26
CA ALA A 45 -17.04 3.07 -10.10
C ALA A 45 -16.80 1.55 -9.99
N MET A 46 -15.53 1.11 -9.98
CA MET A 46 -15.17 -0.29 -9.79
C MET A 46 -15.54 -0.80 -8.38
N MET A 47 -15.34 0.00 -7.35
CA MET A 47 -15.69 -0.35 -5.97
C MET A 47 -17.20 -0.40 -5.77
N MET A 48 -17.97 0.53 -6.34
CA MET A 48 -19.43 0.48 -6.34
C MET A 48 -19.95 -0.75 -7.08
N ALA A 49 -19.36 -1.11 -8.23
CA ALA A 49 -19.74 -2.31 -8.96
C ALA A 49 -19.45 -3.60 -8.17
N LYS A 50 -18.35 -3.63 -7.41
CA LYS A 50 -17.94 -4.81 -6.64
C LYS A 50 -18.65 -4.91 -5.29
N TYR A 51 -18.78 -3.80 -4.56
CA TYR A 51 -19.18 -3.76 -3.15
C TYR A 51 -20.46 -2.97 -2.88
N GLY A 52 -21.03 -2.26 -3.84
CA GLY A 52 -22.25 -1.44 -3.64
C GLY A 52 -23.53 -2.22 -3.32
N HIS A 53 -23.44 -3.55 -3.19
CA HIS A 53 -24.51 -4.39 -2.65
C HIS A 53 -24.44 -4.53 -1.12
N ARG A 54 -23.35 -4.06 -0.49
CA ARG A 54 -23.19 -4.06 0.96
C ARG A 54 -23.81 -2.79 1.54
N ASP A 55 -24.38 -2.90 2.73
CA ASP A 55 -25.02 -1.77 3.42
C ASP A 55 -24.00 -0.77 4.01
N ASP A 56 -22.72 -1.17 4.12
CA ASP A 56 -21.60 -0.40 4.66
C ASP A 56 -20.67 0.16 3.57
N VAL A 57 -21.17 0.29 2.33
CA VAL A 57 -20.43 0.89 1.23
C VAL A 57 -21.35 1.81 0.45
N ASP A 58 -21.09 3.11 0.55
CA ASP A 58 -21.68 4.12 -0.31
C ASP A 58 -20.63 4.95 -1.06
N GLU A 59 -21.07 5.72 -2.06
CA GLU A 59 -20.18 6.53 -2.90
C GLU A 59 -19.40 7.58 -2.07
N ASN A 60 -20.01 8.17 -1.03
CA ASN A 60 -19.33 9.13 -0.18
C ASN A 60 -18.26 8.45 0.68
N GLU A 61 -18.55 7.27 1.23
CA GLU A 61 -17.59 6.48 2.00
C GLU A 61 -16.39 6.09 1.13
N LEU A 62 -16.61 5.74 -0.15
CA LEU A 62 -15.53 5.46 -1.09
C LEU A 62 -14.69 6.71 -1.40
N HIS A 63 -15.30 7.89 -1.57
CA HIS A 63 -14.55 9.14 -1.69
C HIS A 63 -13.69 9.42 -0.46
N LEU A 64 -14.25 9.27 0.75
CA LEU A 64 -13.50 9.46 2.00
C LEU A 64 -12.33 8.46 2.11
N CYS A 65 -12.56 7.19 1.76
CA CYS A 65 -11.50 6.19 1.74
C CYS A 65 -10.40 6.54 0.73
N TYR A 66 -10.76 7.11 -0.43
CA TYR A 66 -9.79 7.56 -1.42
C TYR A 66 -8.96 8.74 -0.89
N GLU A 67 -9.60 9.73 -0.26
CA GLU A 67 -8.92 10.85 0.39
C GLU A 67 -7.95 10.38 1.47
N ASP A 68 -8.33 9.39 2.28
CA ASP A 68 -7.46 8.80 3.31
C ASP A 68 -6.22 8.11 2.69
N ILE A 69 -6.39 7.38 1.58
CA ILE A 69 -5.28 6.76 0.85
C ILE A 69 -4.36 7.84 0.26
N GLN A 70 -4.92 8.90 -0.32
CA GLN A 70 -4.15 10.03 -0.84
C GLN A 70 -3.37 10.73 0.28
N ALA A 71 -3.98 10.96 1.44
CA ALA A 71 -3.31 11.54 2.60
C ALA A 71 -2.16 10.64 3.10
N LEU A 72 -2.34 9.32 3.14
CA LEU A 72 -1.28 8.37 3.47
C LEU A 72 -0.12 8.44 2.47
N LYS A 73 -0.41 8.59 1.18
CA LYS A 73 0.62 8.79 0.15
C LYS A 73 1.38 10.10 0.37
N ASP A 74 0.67 11.20 0.59
CA ASP A 74 1.27 12.53 0.80
C ASP A 74 2.13 12.59 2.08
N MET A 75 1.75 11.83 3.12
CA MET A 75 2.55 11.66 4.33
C MET A 75 3.76 10.72 4.15
N GLY A 76 3.96 10.14 2.97
CA GLY A 76 5.01 9.15 2.73
C GLY A 76 4.80 7.86 3.54
N LYS A 77 3.55 7.46 3.78
CA LYS A 77 3.16 6.22 4.47
C LYS A 77 2.70 5.12 3.50
N LEU A 78 2.44 5.49 2.25
CA LEU A 78 2.19 4.60 1.11
C LEU A 78 2.95 5.13 -0.11
N TRP A 79 3.56 4.23 -0.87
CA TRP A 79 4.42 4.57 -2.03
C TRP A 79 5.47 5.64 -1.74
N SER A 80 6.02 5.66 -0.51
CA SER A 80 7.09 6.58 -0.17
C SER A 80 8.30 6.44 -1.11
N GLU A 81 8.89 7.59 -1.44
CA GLU A 81 10.07 7.66 -2.31
C GLU A 81 11.26 6.93 -1.68
N ASP A 82 12.00 6.19 -2.52
CA ASP A 82 13.21 5.50 -2.09
C ASP A 82 14.37 6.49 -1.96
N THR A 83 14.46 7.13 -0.79
CA THR A 83 15.58 8.03 -0.45
C THR A 83 16.93 7.30 -0.32
N PHE A 84 16.96 5.97 -0.36
CA PHE A 84 18.19 5.17 -0.35
C PHE A 84 18.69 4.81 -1.74
N GLU A 85 17.97 5.11 -2.82
CA GLU A 85 18.38 4.73 -4.19
C GLU A 85 19.72 5.39 -4.58
N GLU A 86 19.95 6.66 -4.20
CA GLU A 86 21.24 7.34 -4.39
C GLU A 86 22.34 6.82 -3.45
N LEU A 87 21.99 6.42 -2.22
CA LEU A 87 22.95 5.86 -1.26
C LEU A 87 23.35 4.42 -1.63
N ALA A 88 22.45 3.66 -2.25
CA ALA A 88 22.69 2.31 -2.73
C ALA A 88 23.72 2.29 -3.87
N GLY A 89 23.75 3.32 -4.72
CA GLY A 89 24.80 3.50 -5.74
C GLY A 89 26.19 3.61 -5.11
N THR A 90 26.34 4.47 -4.09
CA THR A 90 27.62 4.66 -3.38
C THR A 90 28.00 3.49 -2.47
N PHE A 91 27.02 2.75 -1.93
CA PHE A 91 27.27 1.53 -1.16
C PHE A 91 27.58 0.31 -2.03
N LYS A 92 27.02 0.18 -3.25
CA LYS A 92 27.39 -0.88 -4.20
C LYS A 92 28.86 -0.79 -4.61
N GLU A 93 29.38 0.42 -4.80
CA GLU A 93 30.81 0.62 -5.11
C GLU A 93 31.72 0.23 -3.93
N ARG A 94 31.25 0.35 -2.69
CA ARG A 94 32.04 0.04 -1.48
C ARG A 94 31.80 -1.35 -0.88
N SER A 95 30.69 -2.01 -1.20
CA SER A 95 30.20 -3.21 -0.51
C SER A 95 29.84 -4.32 -1.51
N GLY A 96 30.71 -4.57 -2.49
CA GLY A 96 30.49 -5.47 -3.63
C GLY A 96 30.27 -6.95 -3.33
N ASN A 97 29.80 -7.35 -2.14
CA ASN A 97 29.49 -8.75 -1.84
C ASN A 97 28.57 -9.00 -0.63
N VAL A 98 27.81 -8.02 -0.13
CA VAL A 98 26.95 -8.24 1.04
C VAL A 98 25.48 -8.27 0.63
N ILE A 99 24.96 -9.48 0.39
CA ILE A 99 23.51 -9.73 0.42
C ILE A 99 23.07 -9.62 1.88
N LYS A 100 22.28 -8.60 2.22
CA LYS A 100 21.56 -8.55 3.50
C LYS A 100 20.12 -8.94 3.26
N ALA A 101 19.79 -10.18 3.57
CA ALA A 101 18.40 -10.62 3.69
C ALA A 101 17.88 -10.20 5.07
N LEU A 102 16.88 -9.31 5.10
CA LEU A 102 16.12 -9.04 6.32
C LEU A 102 15.00 -10.09 6.41
N CYS A 103 15.22 -11.17 7.16
CA CYS A 103 14.19 -12.16 7.42
C CYS A 103 13.25 -11.63 8.51
N LEU A 104 12.05 -11.18 8.15
CA LEU A 104 10.96 -10.97 9.11
C LEU A 104 10.54 -12.35 9.66
N HIS A 105 10.89 -12.63 10.92
CA HIS A 105 10.28 -13.75 11.63
C HIS A 105 8.89 -13.33 12.11
N VAL A 106 7.84 -13.83 11.46
CA VAL A 106 6.50 -13.85 12.05
C VAL A 106 6.43 -15.10 12.93
N ALA A 107 6.60 -14.93 14.24
CA ALA A 107 6.37 -16.00 15.20
C ALA A 107 4.86 -16.15 15.43
N HIS A 108 4.41 -17.42 15.44
CA HIS A 108 3.03 -17.89 15.43
C HIS A 108 2.30 -17.70 16.76
#